data_AF-A0A1I7JEC2-F1
#
_entry.id   AF-A0A1I7JEC2-F1
#
_cell.length_a   1.000
_cell.length_b   1.000
_cell.length_c   1.000
_cell.angle_alpha   90.00
_cell.angle_beta   90.00
_cell.angle_gamma   90.00
#
_symmetry.space_group_name_H-M   'P 1'
#
loop_
_entity.id
_entity.type
_entity.pdbx_description
1 polymer ?
#
loop_
_entity_poly.entity_id
_entity_poly.type
_entity_poly.pdbx_seq_one_letter_code
_entity_poly.pdbx_strand_id
1 'polypeptide(L)'
;MDEALEKEMRQLPLRQITARHFYEYNCSAKDVPQPPREIKYLLPRMLELLAFGAELHHSRAIYLSRLGNCETGAFSSEEHEAIAAFALAYFSDRLGQHPWQSGEAEGYGSDEIFECLLMLEIGGVDLQPLLDYWLKDESTAATLHYVSAGFYDFWQQEQRIDNAFGKDRLQFQELMKTWLTDDGHRRTFAQRILDLEMNNFDQTPTCYYGNQITPQYMAETVFDLITY
;
A
#
# COMPACT_ATOMS: atom_id res chain seq x y z
N MET A 1 -4.23 21.35 -14.87
CA MET A 1 -4.40 20.21 -15.79
C MET A 1 -4.37 20.76 -17.22
N ASP A 2 -3.91 19.99 -18.20
CA ASP A 2 -4.05 20.39 -19.62
C ASP A 2 -5.55 20.47 -19.99
N GLU A 3 -5.98 21.59 -20.57
CA GLU A 3 -7.38 21.81 -20.97
C GLU A 3 -7.86 20.74 -21.97
N ALA A 4 -6.96 20.23 -22.82
CA ALA A 4 -7.27 19.16 -23.76
C ALA A 4 -7.59 17.85 -23.04
N LEU A 5 -6.79 17.47 -22.04
CA LEU A 5 -7.01 16.28 -21.21
C LEU A 5 -8.32 16.38 -20.42
N GLU A 6 -8.59 17.54 -19.81
CA GLU A 6 -9.81 17.77 -19.05
C GLU A 6 -11.05 17.56 -19.93
N LYS A 7 -11.02 18.15 -21.14
CA LYS A 7 -12.10 18.00 -22.11
C LYS A 7 -12.26 16.54 -22.55
N GLU A 8 -11.16 15.83 -22.77
CA GLU A 8 -11.16 14.41 -23.12
C GLU A 8 -11.81 13.56 -22.01
N MET A 9 -11.36 13.70 -20.75
CA MET A 9 -11.91 12.95 -19.61
C MET A 9 -13.39 13.26 -19.35
N ARG A 10 -13.87 14.47 -19.65
CA ARG A 10 -15.29 14.84 -19.55
C ARG A 10 -16.16 14.24 -20.66
N GLN A 11 -15.59 13.92 -21.82
CA GLN A 11 -16.33 13.47 -23.00
C GLN A 11 -16.27 11.96 -23.22
N LEU A 12 -15.20 11.31 -22.76
CA LEU A 12 -15.04 9.87 -22.90
C LEU A 12 -16.04 9.11 -22.00
N PRO A 13 -16.61 7.99 -22.49
CA PRO A 13 -17.22 7.00 -21.63
C PRO A 13 -16.22 6.58 -20.55
N LEU A 14 -16.68 6.45 -19.30
CA LEU A 14 -15.82 6.17 -18.14
C LEU A 14 -14.85 4.98 -18.36
N ARG A 15 -15.31 3.92 -19.04
CA ARG A 15 -14.47 2.74 -19.37
C ARG A 15 -13.34 2.99 -20.35
N GLN A 16 -13.40 4.09 -21.12
CA GLN A 16 -12.38 4.47 -22.09
C GLN A 16 -11.32 5.39 -21.48
N ILE A 17 -11.52 5.89 -20.25
CA ILE A 17 -10.49 6.62 -19.53
C ILE A 17 -9.37 5.63 -19.15
N THR A 18 -8.14 5.96 -19.55
CA THR A 18 -6.97 5.07 -19.43
C THR A 18 -6.08 5.45 -18.25
N ALA A 19 -5.10 4.60 -17.93
CA ALA A 19 -4.07 4.87 -16.92
C ALA A 19 -3.34 6.21 -17.17
N ARG A 20 -3.01 6.52 -18.44
CA ARG A 20 -2.39 7.80 -18.83
C ARG A 20 -3.23 9.00 -18.38
N HIS A 21 -4.54 8.95 -18.60
CA HIS A 21 -5.44 10.03 -18.20
C HIS A 21 -5.40 10.23 -16.68
N PHE A 22 -5.50 9.15 -15.91
CA PHE A 22 -5.42 9.23 -14.45
C PHE A 22 -4.05 9.67 -13.95
N TYR A 23 -2.96 9.23 -14.59
CA TYR A 23 -1.61 9.67 -14.26
C TYR A 23 -1.47 11.19 -14.39
N GLU A 24 -1.88 11.75 -15.53
CA GLU A 24 -1.83 13.19 -15.78
C GLU A 24 -2.80 13.97 -14.89
N TYR A 25 -4.02 13.46 -14.70
CA TYR A 25 -5.02 14.02 -13.79
C TYR A 25 -4.49 14.08 -12.36
N ASN A 26 -3.94 12.99 -11.83
CA ASN A 26 -3.45 12.92 -10.46
C ASN A 26 -2.17 13.73 -10.24
N CYS A 27 -1.31 13.84 -11.25
CA CYS A 27 -0.10 14.67 -11.20
C CYS A 27 -0.36 16.17 -11.44
N SER A 28 -1.58 16.57 -11.84
CA SER A 28 -1.90 17.98 -12.02
C SER A 28 -2.04 18.71 -10.67
N ALA A 29 -2.03 20.05 -10.72
CA ALA A 29 -2.39 20.86 -9.56
C ALA A 29 -3.73 20.37 -8.93
N LYS A 30 -3.76 20.36 -7.60
CA LYS A 30 -4.87 19.83 -6.80
C LYS A 30 -5.62 21.01 -6.16
N ASP A 31 -6.92 21.09 -6.41
CA ASP A 31 -7.79 21.91 -5.59
C ASP A 31 -7.99 21.24 -4.23
N VAL A 32 -8.03 22.03 -3.15
CA VAL A 32 -8.33 21.51 -1.81
C VAL A 32 -9.42 22.40 -1.20
N PRO A 33 -10.61 21.86 -0.90
CA PRO A 33 -11.03 20.46 -1.05
C PRO A 33 -11.26 20.03 -2.52
N GLN A 34 -11.22 18.72 -2.76
CA GLN A 34 -11.53 18.12 -4.06
C GLN A 34 -13.05 18.09 -4.30
N PRO A 35 -13.54 18.36 -5.53
CA PRO A 35 -14.96 18.36 -5.85
C PRO A 35 -15.55 16.95 -5.81
N PRO A 36 -16.44 16.61 -4.84
CA PRO A 36 -16.85 15.22 -4.63
C PRO A 36 -17.60 14.60 -5.81
N ARG A 37 -18.35 15.40 -6.58
CA ARG A 37 -19.09 14.91 -7.75
C ARG A 37 -18.15 14.35 -8.83
N GLU A 38 -17.02 14.99 -9.04
CA GLU A 38 -16.00 14.54 -9.99
C GLU A 38 -15.36 13.26 -9.49
N ILE A 39 -14.93 13.23 -8.22
CA ILE A 39 -14.29 12.05 -7.64
C ILE A 39 -15.25 10.86 -7.66
N LYS A 40 -16.51 11.02 -7.27
CA LYS A 40 -17.51 9.93 -7.34
C LYS A 40 -17.70 9.37 -8.73
N TYR A 41 -17.67 10.22 -9.76
CA TYR A 41 -17.80 9.78 -11.14
C TYR A 41 -16.56 8.98 -11.62
N LEU A 42 -15.35 9.46 -11.28
CA LEU A 42 -14.09 8.87 -11.75
C LEU A 42 -13.64 7.66 -10.92
N LEU A 43 -13.99 7.61 -9.64
CA LEU A 43 -13.49 6.63 -8.68
C LEU A 43 -13.67 5.17 -9.13
N PRO A 44 -14.84 4.71 -9.63
CA PRO A 44 -14.99 3.31 -10.02
C PRO A 44 -13.96 2.87 -11.06
N ARG A 45 -13.63 3.74 -12.03
CA ARG A 45 -12.63 3.43 -13.05
C ARG A 45 -11.21 3.51 -12.50
N MET A 46 -10.94 4.46 -11.61
CA MET A 46 -9.65 4.57 -10.95
C MET A 46 -9.33 3.32 -10.14
N LEU A 47 -10.30 2.82 -9.37
CA LEU A 47 -10.18 1.59 -8.59
C LEU A 47 -10.03 0.35 -9.48
N GLU A 48 -10.76 0.27 -10.59
CA GLU A 48 -10.60 -0.80 -11.59
C GLU A 48 -9.18 -0.84 -12.15
N LEU A 49 -8.64 0.30 -12.61
CA LEU A 49 -7.29 0.40 -13.15
C LEU A 49 -6.23 0.07 -12.08
N LEU A 50 -6.43 0.53 -10.85
CA LEU A 50 -5.56 0.22 -9.71
C LEU A 50 -5.51 -1.30 -9.44
N ALA A 51 -6.65 -1.99 -9.48
CA ALA A 51 -6.71 -3.44 -9.32
C ALA A 51 -5.90 -4.17 -10.40
N PHE A 52 -5.91 -3.66 -11.65
CA PHE A 52 -5.09 -4.19 -12.74
C PHE A 52 -3.61 -3.78 -12.69
N GLY A 53 -3.16 -3.12 -11.62
CA GLY A 53 -1.76 -2.73 -11.43
C GLY A 53 -1.33 -1.57 -12.32
N ALA A 54 -2.27 -0.77 -12.83
CA ALA A 54 -1.94 0.40 -13.63
C ALA A 54 -1.24 1.49 -12.80
N GLU A 55 -0.29 2.18 -13.41
CA GLU A 55 0.34 3.34 -12.80
C GLU A 55 -0.55 4.58 -12.95
N LEU A 56 -1.00 5.15 -11.84
CA LEU A 56 -1.97 6.25 -11.80
C LEU A 56 -1.39 7.56 -11.23
N HIS A 57 -0.13 7.57 -10.80
CA HIS A 57 0.58 8.73 -10.26
C HIS A 57 2.08 8.43 -10.26
N HIS A 58 2.92 9.45 -10.07
CA HIS A 58 4.37 9.29 -9.89
C HIS A 58 4.80 8.59 -8.58
N SER A 59 3.90 8.41 -7.60
CA SER A 59 4.15 7.61 -6.40
C SER A 59 2.85 6.93 -5.97
N ARG A 60 2.94 5.64 -5.68
CA ARG A 60 1.79 4.80 -5.33
C ARG A 60 1.13 5.23 -4.03
N ALA A 61 1.92 5.68 -3.04
CA ALA A 61 1.42 6.25 -1.79
C ALA A 61 0.32 7.32 -1.98
N ILE A 62 0.31 8.04 -3.11
CA ILE A 62 -0.61 9.16 -3.32
C ILE A 62 -1.64 8.95 -4.43
N TYR A 63 -1.83 7.72 -4.93
CA TYR A 63 -2.81 7.42 -5.99
C TYR A 63 -4.23 7.83 -5.61
N LEU A 64 -4.61 7.64 -4.34
CA LEU A 64 -5.94 7.95 -3.83
C LEU A 64 -6.02 9.30 -3.09
N SER A 65 -4.98 10.13 -3.16
CA SER A 65 -4.96 11.42 -2.44
C SER A 65 -6.12 12.35 -2.79
N ARG A 66 -6.66 12.27 -4.01
CA ARG A 66 -7.85 13.05 -4.39
C ARG A 66 -9.14 12.58 -3.69
N LEU A 67 -9.25 11.28 -3.40
CA LEU A 67 -10.35 10.73 -2.62
C LEU A 67 -10.31 11.25 -1.18
N GLY A 68 -9.15 11.16 -0.51
CA GLY A 68 -8.99 11.62 0.86
C GLY A 68 -9.08 13.14 1.04
N ASN A 69 -8.90 13.92 -0.03
CA ASN A 69 -9.06 15.38 -0.03
C ASN A 69 -10.49 15.85 -0.30
N CYS A 70 -11.47 14.95 -0.40
CA CYS A 70 -12.89 15.32 -0.40
C CYS A 70 -13.33 15.79 0.99
N GLU A 71 -14.31 16.68 1.06
CA GLU A 71 -14.86 17.13 2.34
C GLU A 71 -15.42 15.97 3.18
N THR A 72 -15.33 16.07 4.51
CA THR A 72 -15.93 15.08 5.41
C THR A 72 -17.44 14.99 5.18
N GLY A 73 -17.97 13.77 5.04
CA GLY A 73 -19.38 13.53 4.76
C GLY A 73 -19.77 13.71 3.27
N ALA A 74 -18.79 13.89 2.38
CA ALA A 74 -19.04 13.96 0.95
C ALA A 74 -19.57 12.64 0.35
N PHE A 75 -19.25 11.51 0.98
CA PHE A 75 -19.67 10.17 0.57
C PHE A 75 -20.76 9.62 1.50
N SER A 76 -21.70 8.86 0.95
CA SER A 76 -22.71 8.15 1.73
C SER A 76 -22.12 6.93 2.44
N SER A 77 -22.86 6.36 3.38
CA SER A 77 -22.45 5.12 4.04
C SER A 77 -22.24 3.97 3.06
N GLU A 78 -23.11 3.82 2.06
CA GLU A 78 -22.98 2.79 1.02
C GLU A 78 -21.75 3.00 0.14
N GLU A 79 -21.41 4.24 -0.17
CA GLU A 79 -20.19 4.56 -0.94
C GLU A 79 -18.94 4.26 -0.11
N HIS A 80 -18.93 4.59 1.18
CA HIS A 80 -17.85 4.23 2.10
C HIS A 80 -17.70 2.70 2.23
N GLU A 81 -18.81 1.97 2.34
CA GLU A 81 -18.79 0.50 2.37
C GLU A 81 -18.22 -0.09 1.07
N ALA A 82 -18.58 0.45 -0.10
CA ALA A 82 -18.03 0.01 -1.37
C ALA A 82 -16.52 0.28 -1.48
N ILE A 83 -16.06 1.44 -1.00
CA ILE A 83 -14.63 1.78 -0.95
C ILE A 83 -13.88 0.85 0.00
N ALA A 84 -14.43 0.60 1.19
CA ALA A 84 -13.83 -0.31 2.17
C ALA A 84 -13.77 -1.75 1.66
N ALA A 85 -14.83 -2.23 1.00
CA ALA A 85 -14.86 -3.55 0.39
C ALA A 85 -13.82 -3.69 -0.73
N PHE A 86 -13.68 -2.67 -1.59
CA PHE A 86 -12.59 -2.63 -2.57
C PHE A 86 -11.23 -2.65 -1.89
N ALA A 87 -11.01 -1.82 -0.87
CA ALA A 87 -9.72 -1.69 -0.20
C ALA A 87 -9.27 -3.02 0.43
N LEU A 88 -10.19 -3.71 1.11
CA LEU A 88 -9.93 -5.04 1.67
C LEU A 88 -9.63 -6.06 0.57
N ALA A 89 -10.43 -6.11 -0.50
CA ALA A 89 -10.20 -7.04 -1.60
C ALA A 89 -8.85 -6.79 -2.28
N TYR A 90 -8.54 -5.53 -2.60
CA TYR A 90 -7.26 -5.12 -3.17
C TYR A 90 -6.10 -5.49 -2.25
N PHE A 91 -6.19 -5.15 -0.96
CA PHE A 91 -5.15 -5.47 0.02
C PHE A 91 -4.95 -6.98 0.16
N SER A 92 -6.03 -7.76 0.25
CA SER A 92 -5.95 -9.23 0.36
C SER A 92 -5.30 -9.88 -0.86
N ASP A 93 -5.60 -9.38 -2.08
CA ASP A 93 -4.96 -9.85 -3.31
C ASP A 93 -3.45 -9.56 -3.30
N ARG A 94 -3.06 -8.35 -2.88
CA ARG A 94 -1.64 -7.97 -2.78
C ARG A 94 -0.91 -8.75 -1.70
N LEU A 95 -1.55 -8.96 -0.55
CA LEU A 95 -0.97 -9.73 0.54
C LEU A 95 -0.70 -11.19 0.16
N GLY A 96 -1.56 -11.77 -0.69
CA GLY A 96 -1.41 -13.14 -1.20
C GLY A 96 -0.30 -13.32 -2.25
N GLN A 97 0.33 -12.24 -2.72
CA GLN A 97 1.36 -12.25 -3.77
C GLN A 97 2.69 -11.73 -3.19
N HIS A 98 3.69 -12.59 -3.04
CA HIS A 98 5.03 -12.19 -2.57
C HIS A 98 6.15 -12.79 -3.46
N PRO A 99 7.06 -11.95 -4.01
CA PRO A 99 6.97 -10.49 -4.07
C PRO A 99 5.74 -10.07 -4.89
N TRP A 100 5.16 -8.90 -4.62
CA TRP A 100 4.00 -8.39 -5.36
C TRP A 100 4.39 -8.01 -6.82
N GLN A 101 5.69 -7.88 -7.14
CA GLN A 101 6.20 -7.79 -8.52
C GLN A 101 7.24 -8.87 -8.86
N SER A 102 6.86 -9.87 -9.64
CA SER A 102 7.80 -10.67 -10.44
C SER A 102 7.59 -10.40 -11.93
N GLY A 103 8.25 -9.35 -12.44
CA GLY A 103 8.29 -9.04 -13.87
C GLY A 103 9.22 -7.86 -14.17
N GLU A 104 10.44 -8.17 -14.66
CA GLU A 104 11.45 -7.41 -15.43
C GLU A 104 11.66 -5.88 -15.31
N ALA A 105 10.92 -5.14 -14.48
CA ALA A 105 11.19 -3.74 -14.20
C ALA A 105 12.23 -3.62 -13.09
N GLU A 106 13.49 -3.56 -13.49
CA GLU A 106 14.63 -3.19 -12.66
C GLU A 106 14.37 -1.85 -11.95
N GLY A 107 14.07 -1.90 -10.66
CA GLY A 107 13.89 -0.72 -9.82
C GLY A 107 13.82 -1.12 -8.36
N TYR A 108 14.80 -0.68 -7.57
CA TYR A 108 14.92 -0.92 -6.14
C TYR A 108 13.68 -0.45 -5.37
N GLY A 109 13.19 -1.26 -4.42
CA GLY A 109 12.24 -0.82 -3.39
C GLY A 109 11.23 -1.90 -3.03
N SER A 110 11.30 -2.39 -1.80
CA SER A 110 10.31 -3.19 -1.08
C SER A 110 9.00 -2.44 -0.78
N ASP A 111 8.61 -1.52 -1.67
CA ASP A 111 7.54 -0.52 -1.53
C ASP A 111 6.15 -1.12 -1.80
N GLU A 112 5.80 -2.19 -1.11
CA GLU A 112 4.66 -3.00 -1.53
C GLU A 112 3.51 -2.94 -0.54
N ILE A 113 3.64 -3.48 0.65
CA ILE A 113 2.48 -3.60 1.54
C ILE A 113 2.25 -2.35 2.43
N PHE A 114 3.31 -1.74 2.97
CA PHE A 114 3.17 -0.50 3.76
C PHE A 114 2.82 0.71 2.90
N GLU A 115 3.33 0.79 1.68
CA GLU A 115 2.92 1.83 0.73
C GLU A 115 1.46 1.64 0.30
N CYS A 116 0.99 0.40 0.14
CA CYS A 116 -0.43 0.10 -0.09
C CYS A 116 -1.31 0.59 1.07
N LEU A 117 -0.95 0.28 2.32
CA LEU A 117 -1.67 0.78 3.50
C LEU A 117 -1.66 2.31 3.56
N LEU A 118 -0.51 2.94 3.31
CA LEU A 118 -0.38 4.40 3.26
C LEU A 118 -1.25 5.01 2.16
N MET A 119 -1.30 4.42 0.96
CA MET A 119 -2.16 4.85 -0.15
C MET A 119 -3.64 4.81 0.24
N LEU A 120 -4.08 3.75 0.91
CA LEU A 120 -5.47 3.59 1.34
C LEU A 120 -5.82 4.57 2.45
N GLU A 121 -4.94 4.79 3.41
CA GLU A 121 -5.12 5.77 4.50
C GLU A 121 -5.10 7.21 3.96
N ILE A 122 -4.24 7.52 2.99
CA ILE A 122 -4.27 8.77 2.23
C ILE A 122 -5.59 8.92 1.46
N GLY A 123 -6.19 7.83 1.01
CA GLY A 123 -7.53 7.78 0.43
C GLY A 123 -8.68 7.91 1.44
N GLY A 124 -8.40 7.98 2.74
CA GLY A 124 -9.42 8.07 3.79
C GLY A 124 -10.06 6.72 4.17
N VAL A 125 -9.40 5.60 3.86
CA VAL A 125 -9.85 4.26 4.24
C VAL A 125 -9.43 3.95 5.68
N ASP A 126 -10.33 3.36 6.46
CA ASP A 126 -10.00 2.78 7.76
C ASP A 126 -9.13 1.51 7.57
N LEU A 127 -7.92 1.54 8.13
CA LEU A 127 -6.96 0.46 7.98
C LEU A 127 -7.18 -0.69 8.97
N GLN A 128 -7.94 -0.51 10.05
CA GLN A 128 -8.08 -1.55 11.08
C GLN A 128 -8.57 -2.89 10.50
N PRO A 129 -9.59 -2.94 9.62
CA PRO A 129 -10.04 -4.21 9.03
C PRO A 129 -8.99 -4.90 8.16
N LEU A 130 -8.09 -4.13 7.52
CA LEU A 130 -7.01 -4.66 6.67
C LEU A 130 -5.90 -5.26 7.54
N LEU A 131 -5.54 -4.57 8.62
CA LEU A 131 -4.57 -5.04 9.61
C LEU A 131 -5.07 -6.30 10.33
N ASP A 132 -6.36 -6.35 10.69
CA ASP A 132 -7.01 -7.53 11.26
C ASP A 132 -7.03 -8.72 10.28
N TYR A 133 -7.21 -8.45 8.98
CA TYR A 133 -7.12 -9.47 7.93
C TYR A 133 -5.69 -10.02 7.85
N TRP A 134 -4.68 -9.14 7.76
CA TRP A 134 -3.28 -9.55 7.69
C TRP A 134 -2.86 -10.39 8.89
N LEU A 135 -3.26 -10.00 10.10
CA LEU A 135 -2.96 -10.78 11.30
C LEU A 135 -3.54 -12.21 11.22
N LYS A 136 -4.70 -12.40 10.58
CA LYS A 136 -5.35 -13.72 10.44
C LYS A 136 -4.84 -14.54 9.24
N ASP A 137 -4.21 -13.90 8.26
CA ASP A 137 -3.67 -14.57 7.09
C ASP A 137 -2.41 -15.36 7.45
N GLU A 138 -2.52 -16.69 7.44
CA GLU A 138 -1.44 -17.63 7.76
C GLU A 138 -0.60 -18.02 6.53
N SER A 139 -0.84 -17.40 5.37
CA SER A 139 -0.04 -17.67 4.19
C SER A 139 1.42 -17.28 4.38
N THR A 140 2.30 -18.02 3.70
CA THR A 140 3.71 -17.70 3.58
C THR A 140 3.90 -16.27 3.03
N ALA A 141 3.10 -15.87 2.05
CA ALA A 141 3.19 -14.53 1.45
C ALA A 141 2.93 -13.42 2.48
N ALA A 142 1.89 -13.57 3.31
CA ALA A 142 1.58 -12.62 4.37
C ALA A 142 2.72 -12.48 5.40
N THR A 143 3.39 -13.58 5.73
CA THR A 143 4.54 -13.59 6.64
C THR A 143 5.76 -12.92 6.01
N LEU A 144 6.03 -13.21 4.73
CA LEU A 144 7.15 -12.61 4.00
C LEU A 144 6.97 -11.10 3.83
N HIS A 145 5.74 -10.61 3.59
CA HIS A 145 5.43 -9.18 3.59
C HIS A 145 5.73 -8.51 4.94
N TYR A 146 5.47 -9.18 6.06
CA TYR A 146 5.78 -8.65 7.39
C TYR A 146 7.30 -8.53 7.60
N VAL A 147 8.04 -9.55 7.16
CA VAL A 147 9.50 -9.58 7.20
C VAL A 147 10.10 -8.48 6.33
N SER A 148 9.74 -8.44 5.04
CA SER A 148 10.37 -7.51 4.08
C SER A 148 10.05 -6.06 4.41
N ALA A 149 8.77 -5.71 4.57
CA ALA A 149 8.36 -4.34 4.88
C ALA A 149 8.86 -3.90 6.26
N GLY A 150 8.79 -4.79 7.26
CA GLY A 150 9.33 -4.50 8.59
C GLY A 150 10.84 -4.23 8.57
N PHE A 151 11.60 -5.04 7.84
CA PHE A 151 13.06 -4.93 7.75
C PHE A 151 13.51 -3.58 7.15
N TYR A 152 12.93 -3.19 6.02
CA TYR A 152 13.34 -1.99 5.29
C TYR A 152 12.76 -0.71 5.88
N ASP A 153 11.48 -0.72 6.24
CA ASP A 153 10.74 0.53 6.45
C ASP A 153 10.39 0.81 7.90
N PHE A 154 10.64 -0.10 8.84
CA PHE A 154 10.19 0.08 10.23
C PHE A 154 11.24 -0.23 11.29
N TRP A 155 11.71 -1.47 11.37
CA TRP A 155 12.54 -1.92 12.50
C TRP A 155 13.92 -1.25 12.52
N GLN A 156 14.46 -0.91 11.35
CA GLN A 156 15.72 -0.16 11.24
C GLN A 156 15.53 1.37 11.31
N GLN A 157 14.28 1.85 11.30
CA GLN A 157 13.93 3.26 11.14
C GLN A 157 13.33 3.85 12.43
N GLU A 158 13.89 3.50 13.59
CA GLU A 158 13.40 3.94 14.90
C GLU A 158 11.90 3.67 15.13
N GLN A 159 11.38 2.57 14.55
CA GLN A 159 9.95 2.22 14.58
C GLN A 159 9.04 3.30 13.96
N ARG A 160 9.48 3.86 12.82
CA ARG A 160 8.70 4.79 12.00
C ARG A 160 8.74 4.35 10.55
N ILE A 161 7.61 4.42 9.86
CA ILE A 161 7.52 4.08 8.44
C ILE A 161 8.26 5.14 7.62
N ASP A 162 9.38 4.77 7.01
CA ASP A 162 10.22 5.67 6.20
C ASP A 162 9.67 5.86 4.78
N ASN A 163 8.60 6.66 4.67
CA ASN A 163 8.04 7.04 3.38
C ASN A 163 7.86 8.56 3.28
N ALA A 164 8.26 9.17 2.16
CA ALA A 164 8.19 10.61 1.93
C ALA A 164 6.78 11.22 2.13
N PHE A 165 5.73 10.43 1.90
CA PHE A 165 4.33 10.85 2.06
C PHE A 165 3.70 10.41 3.40
N GLY A 166 4.40 9.59 4.18
CA GLY A 166 3.94 9.05 5.47
C GLY A 166 4.54 9.71 6.70
N LYS A 167 5.66 10.44 6.59
CA LYS A 167 6.41 10.97 7.75
C LYS A 167 5.60 11.92 8.65
N ASP A 168 4.74 12.74 8.05
CA ASP A 168 3.92 13.73 8.76
C ASP A 168 2.53 13.22 9.12
N ARG A 169 2.18 11.98 8.75
CA ARG A 169 0.89 11.35 9.04
C ARG A 169 0.93 10.65 10.39
N LEU A 170 0.86 11.44 11.47
CA LEU A 170 1.03 10.95 12.83
C LEU A 170 0.06 9.84 13.22
N GLN A 171 -1.20 9.90 12.77
CA GLN A 171 -2.19 8.86 13.07
C GLN A 171 -1.85 7.52 12.40
N PHE A 172 -1.41 7.56 11.13
CA PHE A 172 -0.91 6.39 10.43
C PHE A 172 0.33 5.80 11.11
N GLN A 173 1.31 6.64 11.47
CA GLN A 173 2.52 6.22 12.15
C GLN A 173 2.21 5.54 13.49
N GLU A 174 1.31 6.12 14.28
CA GLU A 174 0.91 5.55 15.57
C GLU A 174 0.15 4.24 15.42
N LEU A 175 -0.76 4.15 14.44
CA LEU A 175 -1.50 2.92 14.15
C LEU A 175 -0.55 1.79 13.76
N MET A 176 0.34 2.04 12.79
CA MET A 176 1.31 1.05 12.33
C MET A 176 2.27 0.65 13.43
N LYS A 177 2.78 1.61 14.21
CA LYS A 177 3.66 1.32 15.34
C LYS A 177 2.95 0.46 16.39
N THR A 178 1.74 0.83 16.78
CA THR A 178 0.94 0.07 17.76
C THR A 178 0.71 -1.35 17.26
N TRP A 179 0.31 -1.51 16.00
CA TRP A 179 0.05 -2.83 15.43
C TRP A 179 1.32 -3.69 15.31
N LEU A 180 2.44 -3.13 14.86
CA LEU A 180 3.71 -3.85 14.68
C LEU A 180 4.40 -4.18 16.01
N THR A 181 4.20 -3.35 17.04
CA THR A 181 4.83 -3.53 18.36
C THR A 181 3.96 -4.24 19.38
N ASP A 182 2.70 -4.56 19.06
CA ASP A 182 1.83 -5.37 19.92
C ASP A 182 2.45 -6.75 20.20
N ASP A 183 2.53 -7.11 21.48
CA ASP A 183 3.14 -8.37 21.93
C ASP A 183 2.46 -9.61 21.34
N GLY A 184 1.14 -9.58 21.15
CA GLY A 184 0.38 -10.68 20.57
C GLY A 184 0.68 -10.84 19.08
N HIS A 185 0.72 -9.73 18.35
CA HIS A 185 1.06 -9.72 16.92
C HIS A 185 2.51 -10.17 16.71
N ARG A 186 3.46 -9.64 17.49
CA ARG A 186 4.88 -10.03 17.43
C ARG A 186 5.08 -11.52 17.66
N ARG A 187 4.43 -12.10 18.68
CA ARG A 187 4.48 -13.55 18.93
C ARG A 187 3.91 -14.36 17.77
N THR A 188 2.81 -13.88 17.19
CA THR A 188 2.17 -14.53 16.03
C THR A 188 3.12 -14.57 14.84
N PHE A 189 3.72 -13.45 14.47
CA PHE A 189 4.66 -13.39 13.35
C PHE A 189 5.99 -14.07 13.66
N ALA A 190 6.49 -14.04 14.90
CA ALA A 190 7.68 -14.78 15.30
C ALA A 190 7.49 -16.29 15.07
N GLN A 191 6.33 -16.85 15.46
CA GLN A 191 6.03 -18.25 15.21
C GLN A 191 5.97 -18.54 13.70
N ARG A 192 5.26 -17.70 12.93
CA ARG A 192 5.16 -17.89 11.48
C ARG A 192 6.50 -17.83 10.77
N ILE A 193 7.42 -16.96 11.23
CA ILE A 193 8.78 -16.88 10.70
C ILE A 193 9.56 -18.17 10.98
N LEU A 194 9.43 -18.77 12.17
CA LEU A 194 10.06 -20.05 12.49
C LEU A 194 9.52 -21.20 11.62
N ASP A 195 8.26 -21.12 11.22
CA ASP A 195 7.61 -22.11 10.37
C ASP A 195 7.94 -21.92 8.87
N LEU A 196 8.68 -20.85 8.49
CA LEU A 196 9.14 -20.66 7.11
C LEU A 196 10.27 -21.64 6.77
N GLU A 197 10.04 -22.44 5.72
CA GLU A 197 11.10 -23.23 5.11
C GLU A 197 11.97 -22.34 4.19
N MET A 198 12.85 -21.52 4.77
CA MET A 198 13.57 -20.48 4.04
C MET A 198 14.40 -21.00 2.85
N ASN A 199 14.85 -22.25 2.91
CA ASN A 199 15.60 -22.92 1.83
C ASN A 199 14.79 -23.10 0.53
N ASN A 200 13.46 -22.95 0.57
CA ASN A 200 12.58 -23.09 -0.59
C ASN A 200 12.40 -21.79 -1.39
N PHE A 201 12.90 -20.65 -0.90
CA PHE A 201 12.79 -19.37 -1.59
C PHE A 201 14.08 -19.01 -2.33
N ASP A 202 13.95 -18.19 -3.38
CA ASP A 202 15.09 -17.59 -4.06
C ASP A 202 15.92 -16.76 -3.07
N GLN A 203 17.18 -17.16 -2.88
CA GLN A 203 18.12 -16.48 -1.98
C GLN A 203 19.00 -15.47 -2.70
N THR A 204 18.69 -15.13 -3.95
CA THR A 204 19.40 -14.10 -4.70
C THR A 204 19.42 -12.81 -3.89
N PRO A 205 20.60 -12.31 -3.48
CA PRO A 205 20.68 -11.15 -2.62
C PRO A 205 20.26 -9.90 -3.39
N THR A 206 19.45 -9.07 -2.74
CA THR A 206 19.21 -7.70 -3.18
C THR A 206 20.31 -6.81 -2.65
N CYS A 207 20.82 -5.90 -3.49
CA CYS A 207 21.73 -4.87 -3.01
C CYS A 207 20.92 -3.82 -2.25
N TYR A 208 21.36 -3.42 -1.06
CA TYR A 208 20.76 -2.31 -0.32
C TYR A 208 21.88 -1.55 0.41
N TYR A 209 22.05 -0.27 0.08
CA TYR A 209 23.20 0.55 0.49
C TYR A 209 24.58 -0.13 0.33
N GLY A 210 24.74 -0.93 -0.73
CA GLY A 210 25.99 -1.64 -1.02
C GLY A 210 26.16 -2.97 -0.27
N ASN A 211 25.21 -3.34 0.60
CA ASN A 211 25.18 -4.64 1.27
C ASN A 211 24.34 -5.64 0.46
N GLN A 212 24.74 -6.91 0.48
CA GLN A 212 23.98 -8.01 -0.08
C GLN A 212 23.04 -8.57 0.99
N ILE A 213 21.74 -8.43 0.77
CA ILE A 213 20.69 -8.81 1.72
C ILE A 213 19.88 -9.95 1.12
N THR A 214 19.85 -11.10 1.80
CA THR A 214 19.02 -12.25 1.40
C THR A 214 17.69 -12.25 2.15
N PRO A 215 16.64 -12.90 1.61
CA PRO A 215 15.40 -13.14 2.35
C PRO A 215 15.61 -13.82 3.69
N GLN A 216 16.52 -14.79 3.78
CA GLN A 216 16.87 -15.44 5.04
C GLN A 216 17.42 -14.45 6.06
N TYR A 217 18.37 -13.58 5.65
CA TYR A 217 18.93 -12.58 6.55
C TYR A 217 17.87 -11.59 7.06
N MET A 218 16.92 -11.18 6.21
CA MET A 218 15.80 -10.34 6.64
C MET A 218 14.94 -11.04 7.68
N ALA A 219 14.58 -12.31 7.45
CA ALA A 219 13.76 -13.09 8.37
C ALA A 219 14.43 -13.27 9.73
N GLU A 220 15.72 -13.61 9.77
CA GLU A 220 16.51 -13.73 11.00
C GLU A 220 16.57 -12.40 11.75
N THR A 221 16.88 -11.32 11.04
CA THR A 221 16.98 -9.97 11.64
C THR A 221 15.65 -9.51 12.24
N VAL A 222 14.55 -9.68 11.49
CA VAL A 222 13.21 -9.31 11.99
C VAL A 222 12.80 -10.19 13.15
N PHE A 223 13.06 -11.51 13.09
CA PHE A 223 12.76 -12.43 14.20
C PHE A 223 13.44 -11.99 15.50
N ASP A 224 14.73 -11.65 15.44
CA ASP A 224 15.45 -11.12 16.60
C ASP A 224 14.78 -9.83 17.11
N LEU A 225 14.54 -8.85 16.23
CA LEU A 225 13.94 -7.56 16.60
C LEU A 225 12.54 -7.68 17.22
N ILE A 226 11.76 -8.68 16.83
CA ILE A 226 10.40 -8.89 17.36
C ILE A 226 10.36 -9.86 18.54
N THR A 227 11.48 -10.42 18.99
CA THR A 227 11.52 -11.31 20.17
C THR A 227 12.24 -10.71 21.39
N TYR A 228 12.99 -9.61 21.22
CA TYR A 228 13.60 -8.82 22.29
C TYR A 228 12.75 -7.62 22.75
#